data_AF-A0A534V0R6-F1
#
_entry.id   AF-A0A534V0R6-F1
#
_cell.length_a   1.000
_cell.length_b   1.000
_cell.length_c   1.000
_cell.angle_alpha   90.00
_cell.angle_beta   90.00
_cell.angle_gamma   90.00
#
_symmetry.space_group_name_H-M   'P 1'
#
loop_
_entity.id
_entity.type
_entity.pdbx_description
1 polymer ?
#
loop_
_entity_poly.entity_id
_entity_poly.type
_entity_poly.pdbx_seq_one_letter_code
_entity_poly.pdbx_strand_id
1 'polypeptide(L)'
;MADALMKDYRTAPVDPEMKQLLFFAEKVARDPSQVTPNDIAKLRSNGFSDRAILDATHVVGFFSYMNRVVQALGADGSAGVARTEREKTSSDISSLSNAAQQI
;
A
#
# COMPACT_ATOMS: atom_id res chain seq x y z
N MET A 1 -7.45 0.13 -18.26
CA MET A 1 -6.35 1.05 -17.90
C MET A 1 -5.85 0.81 -16.48
N ALA A 2 -6.73 0.87 -15.46
CA ALA A 2 -6.36 0.61 -14.07
C ALA A 2 -5.68 -0.76 -13.86
N ASP A 3 -6.22 -1.84 -14.45
CA ASP A 3 -5.65 -3.18 -14.32
C ASP A 3 -4.21 -3.28 -14.87
N ALA A 4 -3.92 -2.55 -15.95
CA ALA A 4 -2.58 -2.51 -16.53
C ALA A 4 -1.59 -1.78 -15.61
N LEU A 5 -2.02 -0.67 -14.98
CA LEU A 5 -1.22 0.07 -14.01
C LEU A 5 -0.92 -0.76 -12.75
N MET A 6 -1.91 -1.52 -12.26
CA MET A 6 -1.74 -2.39 -11.11
C MET A 6 -0.78 -3.55 -11.39
N LYS A 7 -0.78 -4.07 -12.63
CA LYS A 7 0.12 -5.17 -13.03
C LYS A 7 1.55 -4.69 -13.22
N ASP A 8 1.75 -3.68 -14.08
CA ASP A 8 3.05 -3.05 -14.31
C ASP A 8 2.87 -1.69 -14.99
N TYR A 9 3.09 -0.63 -14.22
CA TYR A 9 2.95 0.73 -14.71
C TYR A 9 3.96 1.11 -15.81
N ARG A 10 5.08 0.39 -15.94
CA ARG A 10 6.11 0.67 -16.96
C ARG A 10 5.62 0.30 -18.36
N THR A 11 4.82 -0.76 -18.47
CA THR A 11 4.25 -1.25 -19.71
C THR A 11 2.81 -0.77 -19.95
N ALA A 12 2.18 -0.16 -18.94
CA ALA A 12 0.84 0.40 -19.06
C ALA A 12 0.75 1.50 -20.16
N PRO A 13 -0.39 1.58 -20.87
CA PRO A 13 -0.65 2.59 -21.90
C PRO A 13 -1.04 3.92 -21.25
N VAL A 14 -0.06 4.59 -20.64
CA VAL A 14 -0.20 5.93 -20.07
C VAL A 14 0.78 6.88 -20.72
N ASP A 15 0.43 8.16 -20.70
CA ASP A 15 1.23 9.21 -21.30
C ASP A 15 2.65 9.24 -20.71
N PRO A 16 3.67 9.60 -21.51
CA PRO A 16 5.06 9.64 -21.06
C PRO A 16 5.27 10.49 -19.80
N GLU A 17 4.57 11.61 -19.69
CA GLU A 17 4.62 12.52 -18.55
C GLU A 17 4.08 11.85 -17.28
N MET A 18 2.94 11.17 -17.39
CA MET A 18 2.38 10.38 -16.29
C MET A 18 3.34 9.27 -15.87
N LYS A 19 4.00 8.61 -16.83
CA LYS A 19 4.99 7.57 -16.54
C LYS A 19 6.18 8.13 -15.74
N GLN A 20 6.63 9.35 -16.00
CA GLN A 20 7.66 10.01 -15.19
C GLN A 20 7.21 10.30 -13.76
N LEU A 21 5.95 10.72 -13.57
CA LEU A 21 5.37 10.88 -12.24
C LEU A 21 5.35 9.56 -11.47
N LEU A 22 5.04 8.45 -12.15
CA LEU A 22 5.01 7.12 -11.54
C LEU A 22 6.41 6.60 -11.19
N PHE A 23 7.44 6.88 -12.00
CA PHE A 23 8.83 6.58 -11.65
C PHE A 23 9.27 7.35 -10.40
N PHE A 24 8.91 8.63 -10.30
CA PHE A 24 9.16 9.43 -9.11
C PHE A 24 8.42 8.87 -7.89
N ALA A 25 7.14 8.53 -8.04
CA ALA A 25 6.33 7.95 -6.96
C ALA A 25 6.91 6.62 -6.44
N GLU A 26 7.36 5.72 -7.32
CA GLU A 26 8.03 4.48 -6.91
C GLU A 26 9.31 4.79 -6.10
N LYS A 27 10.11 5.75 -6.54
CA LYS A 27 11.35 6.15 -5.87
C LYS A 27 11.06 6.70 -4.46
N VAL A 28 10.08 7.59 -4.33
CA VAL A 28 9.64 8.13 -3.02
C VAL A 28 9.13 7.02 -2.10
N ALA A 29 8.38 6.05 -2.63
CA ALA A 29 7.82 4.96 -1.83
C ALA A 29 8.88 3.98 -1.31
N ARG A 30 9.87 3.63 -2.16
CA ARG A 30 10.87 2.59 -1.88
C ARG A 30 12.15 3.13 -1.25
N ASP A 31 12.69 4.21 -1.80
CA ASP A 31 13.96 4.78 -1.37
C ASP A 31 13.94 6.31 -1.47
N PRO A 32 13.21 6.99 -0.56
CA PRO A 32 13.11 8.44 -0.58
C PRO A 32 14.46 9.13 -0.38
N SER A 33 15.46 8.44 0.19
CA SER A 33 16.81 8.98 0.39
C SER A 33 17.57 9.22 -0.91
N GLN A 34 17.19 8.51 -1.98
CA GLN A 34 17.80 8.65 -3.30
C GLN A 34 17.15 9.75 -4.14
N VAL A 35 16.04 10.36 -3.69
CA VAL A 35 15.38 11.43 -4.43
C VAL A 35 16.31 12.64 -4.52
N THR A 36 16.50 13.12 -5.75
CA THR A 36 17.44 14.21 -6.06
C THR A 36 16.71 15.42 -6.62
N PRO A 37 17.33 16.61 -6.60
CA PRO A 37 16.80 17.78 -7.30
C PRO A 37 16.54 17.56 -8.80
N ASN A 38 17.29 16.66 -9.43
CA ASN A 38 17.11 16.32 -10.84
C ASN A 38 15.79 15.58 -11.12
N ASP A 39 15.29 14.78 -10.17
CA ASP A 39 14.00 14.11 -10.31
C ASP A 39 12.86 15.15 -10.35
N ILE A 40 12.93 16.18 -9.51
CA ILE A 40 11.98 17.30 -9.49
C ILE A 40 12.10 18.14 -10.77
N ALA A 41 13.33 18.41 -11.23
CA ALA A 41 13.57 19.15 -12.46
C ALA A 41 12.95 18.44 -13.68
N LYS A 42 13.11 17.11 -13.78
CA LYS A 42 12.48 16.32 -14.85
C LYS A 42 10.96 16.42 -14.84
N LEU A 43 10.32 16.37 -13.66
CA LEU A 43 8.88 16.53 -13.56
C LEU A 43 8.42 17.91 -14.03
N ARG A 44 9.13 18.97 -13.62
CA ARG A 44 8.86 20.34 -14.08
C ARG A 44 8.98 20.47 -15.60
N SER A 45 10.02 19.87 -16.20
CA SER A 45 10.20 19.86 -17.66
C SER A 45 9.09 19.12 -18.41
N ASN A 46 8.37 18.22 -17.76
CA ASN A 46 7.19 17.52 -18.30
C ASN A 46 5.86 18.28 -18.00
N GLY A 47 5.93 19.53 -17.56
CA GLY A 47 4.74 20.37 -17.35
C GLY A 47 4.07 20.22 -15.99
N PHE A 48 4.63 19.43 -15.06
CA PHE A 48 4.09 19.36 -13.70
C PHE A 48 4.41 20.63 -12.92
N SER A 49 3.39 21.20 -12.28
CA SER A 49 3.57 22.32 -11.35
C SER A 49 4.18 21.84 -10.03
N ASP A 50 4.86 22.73 -9.32
CA ASP A 50 5.37 22.44 -7.98
C ASP A 50 4.28 21.97 -7.02
N ARG A 51 3.06 22.50 -7.18
CA ARG A 51 1.90 22.05 -6.42
C ARG A 51 1.54 20.60 -6.74
N ALA A 52 1.50 20.22 -8.01
CA ALA A 52 1.21 18.85 -8.42
C ALA A 52 2.27 17.85 -7.91
N ILE A 53 3.54 18.26 -7.93
CA ILE A 53 4.66 17.45 -7.41
C ILE A 53 4.53 17.28 -5.88
N LEU A 54 4.20 18.36 -5.16
CA LEU A 54 3.95 18.32 -3.72
C LEU A 54 2.77 17.40 -3.38
N ASP A 55 1.64 17.56 -4.07
CA ASP A 55 0.44 16.77 -3.85
C ASP A 55 0.71 15.27 -4.09
N ALA A 56 1.42 14.92 -5.17
CA ALA A 56 1.85 13.56 -5.44
C ALA A 56 2.77 13.01 -4.33
N THR A 57 3.72 13.82 -3.87
CA THR A 57 4.64 13.44 -2.78
C THR A 57 3.88 13.16 -1.49
N HIS A 58 2.90 13.98 -1.13
CA HIS A 58 2.05 13.76 0.04
C HIS A 58 1.26 12.46 -0.05
N VAL A 59 0.62 12.19 -1.19
CA VAL A 59 -0.15 10.95 -1.39
C VAL A 59 0.75 9.73 -1.23
N VAL A 60 1.88 9.71 -1.93
CA VAL A 60 2.83 8.59 -1.88
C VAL A 60 3.39 8.40 -0.47
N GLY A 61 3.78 9.49 0.20
CA GLY A 61 4.30 9.46 1.57
C GLY A 61 3.29 8.93 2.57
N PHE A 62 2.04 9.40 2.50
CA PHE A 62 0.96 8.97 3.40
C PHE A 62 0.66 7.47 3.26
N PHE A 63 0.50 6.97 2.03
CA PHE A 63 0.26 5.54 1.81
C PHE A 63 1.48 4.69 2.19
N SER A 64 2.70 5.17 1.95
CA SER A 64 3.91 4.46 2.36
C SER A 64 3.99 4.31 3.88
N TYR A 65 3.62 5.35 4.64
CA TYR A 65 3.50 5.28 6.10
C TYR A 65 2.44 4.28 6.54
N MET A 66 1.21 4.39 6.02
CA MET A 66 0.10 3.49 6.38
C MET A 66 0.42 2.03 6.07
N ASN A 67 1.00 1.76 4.90
CA ASN A 67 1.40 0.40 4.51
C ASN A 67 2.43 -0.18 5.49
N ARG A 68 3.39 0.62 5.94
CA ARG A 68 4.38 0.17 6.95
C ARG A 68 3.73 -0.12 8.30
N VAL A 69 2.78 0.70 8.75
CA VAL A 69 2.04 0.46 10.00
C VAL A 69 1.25 -0.85 9.91
N VAL A 70 0.48 -1.02 8.83
CA VAL A 70 -0.34 -2.22 8.61
C VAL A 70 0.53 -3.48 8.57
N GLN A 71 1.63 -3.45 7.82
CA GLN A 71 2.56 -4.58 7.72
C GLN A 71 3.26 -4.89 9.05
N ALA A 72 3.73 -3.86 9.76
CA ALA A 72 4.41 -4.05 11.05
C ALA A 72 3.50 -4.64 12.13
N LEU A 73 2.20 -4.33 12.08
CA LEU A 73 1.20 -4.85 13.02
C LEU A 73 0.54 -6.16 12.55
N GLY A 74 0.84 -6.63 11.34
CA GLY A 74 0.17 -7.81 10.76
C GLY A 74 -1.32 -7.58 10.49
N ALA A 75 -1.75 -6.33 10.33
CA ALA A 75 -3.14 -5.94 10.10
C ALA A 75 -3.58 -6.09 8.62
N ASP A 76 -2.69 -6.58 7.76
CA ASP A 76 -2.97 -6.94 6.36
C ASP A 76 -3.67 -8.30 6.22
N GLY A 77 -3.88 -9.01 7.33
CA GLY A 77 -4.48 -10.35 7.35
C GLY A 77 -3.52 -11.46 6.92
N SER A 78 -2.24 -11.14 6.65
CA SER A 78 -1.21 -12.12 6.29
C SER A 78 -0.59 -12.78 7.54
N ALA A 79 -0.60 -12.07 8.67
CA ALA A 79 -0.22 -12.63 9.95
C ALA A 79 -1.33 -13.60 10.43
N GLY A 80 -0.97 -14.87 10.63
CA GLY A 80 -1.85 -15.90 11.22
C GLY A 80 -2.40 -15.57 12.62
N VAL A 81 -2.14 -14.37 13.15
CA VAL A 81 -2.63 -13.85 14.43
C VAL A 81 -4.15 -13.72 14.45
N ALA A 82 -4.81 -13.49 13.31
CA ALA A 82 -6.28 -13.47 13.24
C ALA A 82 -6.94 -14.86 13.22
N ARG A 83 -6.18 -15.94 13.03
CA ARG A 83 -6.74 -17.30 12.92
C ARG A 83 -6.95 -17.97 14.28
N THR A 84 -6.14 -17.60 15.28
CA THR A 84 -6.13 -18.28 16.59
C THR A 84 -7.35 -17.94 17.47
N GLU A 85 -7.95 -16.75 17.34
CA GLU A 85 -9.10 -16.36 18.17
C GLU A 85 -10.44 -16.92 17.67
N ARG A 86 -10.64 -17.02 16.34
CA ARG A 86 -11.87 -17.65 15.80
C ARG A 86 -11.96 -19.14 16.09
N GLU A 87 -10.82 -19.84 16.13
CA GLU A 87 -10.78 -21.26 16.48
C GLU A 87 -11.04 -21.50 17.98
N LYS A 88 -10.49 -20.65 18.87
CA LYS A 88 -10.80 -20.73 20.31
C LYS A 88 -12.28 -20.51 20.61
N THR A 89 -12.88 -19.43 20.10
CA THR A 89 -14.30 -19.13 20.34
C THR A 89 -15.23 -20.22 19.79
N SER A 90 -14.93 -20.81 18.62
CA SER A 90 -15.74 -21.90 18.08
C SER A 90 -15.60 -23.20 18.89
N SER A 91 -14.40 -23.51 19.40
CA SER A 91 -14.17 -24.68 20.26
C SER A 91 -14.84 -24.53 21.63
N ASP A 92 -14.81 -23.33 22.21
CA ASP A 92 -15.42 -23.03 23.51
C ASP A 92 -16.96 -23.03 23.44
N ILE A 93 -17.55 -22.53 22.35
CA ILE A 93 -19.00 -22.60 22.15
C ILE A 93 -19.46 -24.05 21.96
N SER A 94 -18.68 -24.87 21.25
CA SER A 94 -19.00 -26.29 21.05
C SER A 94 -18.89 -27.12 22.35
N SER A 95 -17.92 -26.81 23.21
CA SER A 95 -17.74 -27.49 24.50
C SER A 95 -18.84 -27.11 25.50
N LEU A 96 -19.26 -25.84 25.53
CA LEU A 96 -20.40 -25.38 26.32
C LEU A 96 -21.73 -25.97 25.86
N SER A 97 -21.94 -26.08 24.54
CA SER A 97 -23.13 -26.72 23.96
C SER A 97 -23.25 -28.21 24.32
N ASN A 98 -22.14 -28.95 24.26
CA ASN A 98 -22.11 -30.36 24.63
C ASN A 98 -22.32 -30.59 26.14
N ALA A 99 -21.76 -29.71 27.00
CA ALA A 99 -21.94 -29.81 28.44
C ALA A 99 -23.40 -29.57 28.88
N ALA A 100 -24.11 -28.68 28.19
CA ALA A 100 -25.53 -28.41 28.45
C ALA A 100 -26.48 -29.54 28.00
N GLN A 101 -26.02 -30.46 27.14
CA GLN A 101 -26.81 -31.61 26.66
C GLN A 101 -26.64 -32.88 27.52
N GLN A 102 -25.73 -32.86 28.51
CA GLN A 102 -25.43 -34.00 29.38
C GLN A 102 -25.98 -33.85 30.81
N ILE A 103 -26.82 -32.84 31.04
CA ILE A 103 -27.58 -32.60 32.28
C ILE A 103 -29.07 -32.74 31.94
#